data_AF-A0A8H5SPC4-F1
#
_entry.id   AF-A0A8H5SPC4-F1
#
_cell.length_a   1.000
_cell.length_b   1.000
_cell.length_c   1.000
_cell.angle_alpha   90.00
_cell.angle_beta   90.00
_cell.angle_gamma   90.00
#
_symmetry.space_group_name_H-M   'P 1'
#
loop_
_entity.id
_entity.type
_entity.pdbx_description
1 polymer ?
#
loop_
_entity_poly.entity_id
_entity_poly.type
_entity_poly.pdbx_seq_one_letter_code
_entity_poly.pdbx_strand_id
1 'polypeptide(L)'
;MAAVDTDFDREFRFLKYLDDADQRQDRITVKRPAYWCYCGPLLDPPGSSLPDNFYEFESQVFTESTCSMLVPFLNYINNLLVAKGLSHYFLTIRATTPTHEFDQPRWHTDELFFTTDVLPGTRLGLKSQHQKRHKNTGTDWKICTTLLGPSTLFIPQSHQRSARKAQECARESASTEHECVSIRCVGCAAAADAVRDELATVLKPFGAEAAEIGECSVFKVDRESGAVHSEPCMSEGNSGRVFINVVPGKEDELRVLMGKWGMQFPRQWWVGGR
;
A
#
# COMPACT_ATOMS: atom_id res chain seq x y z
N MET A 1 -17.72 23.68 -7.65
CA MET A 1 -17.27 22.93 -6.46
C MET A 1 -18.25 21.79 -6.15
N ALA A 2 -18.37 20.76 -7.01
CA ALA A 2 -19.34 19.69 -6.78
C ALA A 2 -19.00 18.31 -7.41
N ALA A 3 -17.84 18.15 -8.06
CA ALA A 3 -17.46 16.89 -8.72
C ALA A 3 -16.37 16.09 -7.98
N VAL A 4 -15.65 16.72 -7.04
CA VAL A 4 -14.44 16.16 -6.42
C VAL A 4 -14.73 15.52 -5.04
N ASP A 5 -15.89 15.78 -4.44
CA ASP A 5 -16.28 15.19 -3.15
C ASP A 5 -16.81 13.75 -3.28
N THR A 6 -17.43 13.40 -4.42
CA THR A 6 -17.99 12.05 -4.62
C THR A 6 -16.95 10.95 -4.82
N ASP A 7 -15.69 11.32 -5.11
CA ASP A 7 -14.64 10.34 -5.47
C ASP A 7 -14.17 9.49 -4.28
N PHE A 8 -14.43 9.96 -3.05
CA PHE A 8 -13.98 9.30 -1.81
C PHE A 8 -15.13 8.80 -0.94
N ASP A 9 -16.37 8.79 -1.42
CA ASP A 9 -17.48 8.18 -0.66
C ASP A 9 -17.34 6.65 -0.59
N ARG A 10 -16.68 6.07 -1.59
CA ARG A 10 -16.44 4.63 -1.73
C ARG A 10 -15.24 4.17 -0.93
N GLU A 11 -15.19 2.88 -0.58
CA GLU A 11 -14.03 2.28 0.08
C GLU A 11 -12.80 2.27 -0.82
N PHE A 12 -12.99 1.99 -2.13
CA PHE A 12 -11.94 2.12 -3.14
C PHE A 12 -12.51 2.52 -4.50
N ARG A 13 -11.62 2.98 -5.38
CA ARG A 13 -11.88 3.21 -6.80
C ARG A 13 -10.59 3.08 -7.62
N PHE A 14 -10.71 2.69 -8.89
CA PHE A 14 -9.64 2.81 -9.86
C PHE A 14 -9.73 4.12 -10.63
N LEU A 15 -8.60 4.79 -10.80
CA LEU A 15 -8.46 6.04 -11.52
C LEU A 15 -7.43 5.86 -12.63
N LYS A 16 -7.80 6.21 -13.86
CA LYS A 16 -6.91 6.20 -15.01
C LYS A 16 -5.96 7.40 -14.96
N TYR A 17 -4.66 7.14 -15.10
CA TYR A 17 -3.60 8.15 -15.15
C TYR A 17 -2.75 8.09 -16.43
N LEU A 18 -2.87 7.03 -17.23
CA LEU A 18 -2.28 6.92 -18.57
C LEU A 18 -3.35 6.53 -19.59
N ASP A 19 -3.26 7.10 -20.78
CA ASP A 19 -4.08 6.69 -21.93
C ASP A 19 -3.51 5.43 -22.59
N ASP A 20 -4.37 4.71 -23.32
CA ASP A 20 -4.01 3.40 -23.93
C ASP A 20 -2.86 3.52 -24.94
N ALA A 21 -2.70 4.70 -25.56
CA ALA A 21 -1.60 5.01 -26.48
C ALA A 21 -0.23 5.15 -25.79
N ASP A 22 -0.22 5.42 -24.48
CA ASP A 22 0.98 5.66 -23.69
C ASP A 22 1.45 4.41 -22.91
N GLN A 23 0.73 3.28 -23.06
CA GLN A 23 1.06 2.00 -22.43
C GLN A 23 2.24 1.29 -23.11
N ARG A 24 3.43 1.91 -23.12
CA ARG A 24 4.67 1.21 -23.48
C ARG A 24 5.22 0.49 -22.27
N GLN A 25 5.14 -0.84 -22.27
CA GLN A 25 5.98 -1.66 -21.40
C GLN A 25 7.36 -1.78 -22.03
N ASP A 26 8.28 -0.90 -21.61
CA ASP A 26 9.70 -1.11 -21.82
C ASP A 26 10.09 -2.50 -21.25
N ARG A 27 11.14 -3.13 -21.78
CA ARG A 27 11.64 -4.46 -21.34
C ARG A 27 12.33 -4.40 -19.96
N ILE A 28 11.68 -3.78 -18.97
CA ILE A 28 12.16 -3.64 -17.61
C ILE A 28 11.98 -4.97 -16.88
N THR A 29 13.00 -5.38 -16.14
CA THR A 29 12.97 -6.54 -15.25
C THR A 29 13.57 -6.17 -13.89
N VAL A 30 12.99 -6.71 -12.83
CA VAL A 30 13.52 -6.58 -11.47
C VAL A 30 14.69 -7.55 -11.28
N LYS A 31 15.89 -7.02 -11.08
CA LYS A 31 17.13 -7.79 -10.86
C LYS A 31 17.21 -8.39 -9.46
N ARG A 32 16.69 -7.66 -8.48
CA ARG A 32 16.68 -8.06 -7.06
C ARG A 32 15.53 -7.39 -6.31
N PRO A 33 14.98 -8.01 -5.26
CA PRO A 33 14.01 -7.35 -4.39
C PRO A 33 14.65 -6.14 -3.71
N ALA A 34 13.91 -5.05 -3.61
CA ALA A 34 14.35 -3.85 -2.90
C ALA A 34 13.16 -2.93 -2.66
N TYR A 35 13.31 -1.97 -1.75
CA TYR A 35 12.36 -0.89 -1.61
C TYR A 35 13.08 0.46 -1.50
N TRP A 36 12.50 1.47 -2.15
CA TRP A 36 12.88 2.86 -2.03
C TRP A 36 11.73 3.63 -1.41
N CYS A 37 12.06 4.53 -0.49
CA CYS A 37 11.13 5.27 0.33
C CYS A 37 11.49 6.75 0.29
N TYR A 38 10.46 7.59 0.20
CA TYR A 38 10.55 9.03 0.31
C TYR A 38 9.40 9.57 1.13
N CYS A 39 9.70 10.33 2.18
CA CYS A 39 8.72 11.00 3.03
C CYS A 39 9.06 12.49 3.09
N GLY A 40 8.21 13.34 2.51
CA GLY A 40 8.53 14.75 2.31
C GLY A 40 7.52 15.50 1.44
N PRO A 41 7.88 16.71 1.00
CA PRO A 41 7.12 17.48 0.01
C PRO A 41 6.88 16.69 -1.27
N LEU A 42 5.84 17.03 -2.04
CA LEU A 42 5.64 16.41 -3.36
C LEU A 42 6.92 16.56 -4.20
N LEU A 43 7.42 15.44 -4.76
CA LEU A 43 8.51 15.51 -5.73
C LEU A 43 7.98 16.24 -6.97
N ASP A 44 8.75 17.12 -7.58
CA ASP A 44 8.35 17.86 -8.78
C ASP A 44 9.14 17.39 -10.01
N PRO A 45 8.78 16.25 -10.65
CA PRO A 45 9.50 15.75 -11.82
C PRO A 45 9.57 16.72 -13.02
N PRO A 46 8.55 17.54 -13.32
CA PRO A 46 8.61 18.53 -14.40
C PRO A 46 9.60 19.67 -14.12
N GLY A 47 9.78 20.04 -12.85
CA GLY A 47 10.67 21.13 -12.42
C GLY A 47 12.06 20.69 -11.92
N SER A 48 12.25 19.41 -11.60
CA SER A 48 13.49 18.87 -11.00
C SER A 48 13.70 17.40 -11.32
N SER A 49 14.97 16.96 -11.32
CA SER A 49 15.28 15.52 -11.35
C SER A 49 14.78 14.84 -10.08
N LEU A 50 14.48 13.54 -10.16
CA LEU A 50 14.25 12.74 -8.96
C LEU A 50 15.52 12.76 -8.07
N PRO A 51 15.41 12.47 -6.77
CA PRO A 51 16.58 12.54 -5.90
C PRO A 51 17.68 11.55 -6.31
N ASP A 52 18.96 11.90 -6.13
CA ASP A 52 20.10 11.07 -6.57
C ASP A 52 20.04 9.62 -6.05
N ASN A 53 19.55 9.42 -4.81
CA ASN A 53 19.43 8.10 -4.21
C ASN A 53 18.36 7.22 -4.90
N PHE A 54 17.43 7.82 -5.64
CA PHE A 54 16.47 7.10 -6.48
C PHE A 54 17.20 6.51 -7.69
N TYR A 55 18.08 7.26 -8.36
CA TYR A 55 18.83 6.76 -9.49
C TYR A 55 19.84 5.67 -9.06
N GLU A 56 20.42 5.79 -7.87
CA GLU A 56 21.20 4.70 -7.27
C GLU A 56 20.35 3.43 -7.10
N PHE A 57 19.17 3.55 -6.47
CA PHE A 57 18.22 2.45 -6.34
C PHE A 57 17.84 1.86 -7.71
N GLU A 58 17.44 2.70 -8.67
CA GLU A 58 16.97 2.30 -9.99
C GLU A 58 18.04 1.48 -10.73
N SER A 59 19.25 2.03 -10.81
CA SER A 59 20.39 1.38 -11.47
C SER A 59 20.79 0.05 -10.81
N GLN A 60 20.55 -0.13 -9.51
CA GLN A 60 20.86 -1.36 -8.80
C GLN A 60 19.77 -2.42 -8.91
N VAL A 61 18.51 -2.01 -9.08
CA VAL A 61 17.32 -2.85 -8.91
C VAL A 61 16.69 -3.24 -10.24
N PHE A 62 16.81 -2.43 -11.28
CA PHE A 62 16.18 -2.68 -12.59
C PHE A 62 17.18 -2.85 -13.72
N THR A 63 16.78 -3.55 -14.78
CA THR A 63 17.58 -3.69 -16.02
C THR A 63 17.61 -2.42 -16.85
N GLU A 64 16.54 -1.64 -16.81
CA GLU A 64 16.29 -0.43 -17.60
C GLU A 64 15.68 0.64 -16.68
N SER A 65 15.64 1.91 -17.12
CA SER A 65 15.03 2.98 -16.34
C SER A 65 13.51 2.81 -16.25
N THR A 66 12.96 3.10 -15.07
CA THR A 66 11.53 3.12 -14.76
C THR A 66 10.91 4.51 -14.90
N CYS A 67 11.73 5.54 -15.18
CA CYS A 67 11.30 6.94 -15.23
C CYS A 67 10.17 7.18 -16.23
N SER A 68 10.15 6.48 -17.38
CA SER A 68 9.09 6.59 -18.41
C SER A 68 7.70 6.26 -17.86
N MET A 69 7.61 5.36 -16.87
CA MET A 69 6.35 4.97 -16.23
C MET A 69 6.12 5.71 -14.91
N LEU A 70 7.18 5.97 -14.13
CA LEU A 70 7.09 6.61 -12.82
C LEU A 70 6.74 8.10 -12.92
N VAL A 71 7.36 8.84 -13.84
CA VAL A 71 7.15 10.30 -13.94
C VAL A 71 5.70 10.67 -14.28
N PRO A 72 5.05 10.03 -15.27
CA PRO A 72 3.62 10.29 -15.54
C PRO A 72 2.73 10.01 -14.32
N PHE A 73 3.00 8.91 -13.60
CA PHE A 73 2.28 8.58 -12.38
C PHE A 73 2.47 9.66 -11.30
N LEU A 74 3.71 10.08 -11.04
CA LEU A 74 4.02 11.14 -10.08
C LEU A 74 3.32 12.46 -10.43
N ASN A 75 3.32 12.85 -11.70
CA ASN A 75 2.62 14.05 -12.16
C ASN A 75 1.12 13.98 -11.88
N TYR A 76 0.50 12.83 -12.19
CA TYR A 76 -0.92 12.62 -11.95
C TYR A 76 -1.26 12.70 -10.45
N ILE A 77 -0.54 11.96 -9.59
CA ILE A 77 -0.83 11.97 -8.15
C ILE A 77 -0.57 13.34 -7.54
N ASN A 78 0.47 14.07 -7.98
CA ASN A 78 0.76 15.39 -7.44
C ASN A 78 -0.39 16.35 -7.71
N ASN A 79 -0.92 16.36 -8.93
CA ASN A 79 -2.08 17.16 -9.28
C ASN A 79 -3.31 16.78 -8.45
N LEU A 80 -3.54 15.48 -8.25
CA LEU A 80 -4.63 14.98 -7.40
C LEU A 80 -4.48 15.46 -5.95
N LEU A 81 -3.26 15.40 -5.38
CA LEU A 81 -2.98 15.80 -4.01
C LEU A 81 -3.08 17.32 -3.81
N VAL A 82 -2.54 18.11 -4.74
CA VAL A 82 -2.65 19.58 -4.73
C VAL A 82 -4.11 20.00 -4.80
N ALA A 83 -4.92 19.35 -5.64
CA ALA A 83 -6.37 19.60 -5.73
C ALA A 83 -7.12 19.30 -4.41
N LYS A 84 -6.56 18.44 -3.56
CA LYS A 84 -7.06 18.12 -2.21
C LYS A 84 -6.40 18.95 -1.10
N GLY A 85 -5.58 19.94 -1.45
CA GLY A 85 -4.88 20.79 -0.49
C GLY A 85 -3.74 20.10 0.24
N LEU A 86 -3.19 19.02 -0.32
CA LEU A 86 -2.06 18.28 0.22
C LEU A 86 -0.79 18.57 -0.59
N SER A 87 0.32 18.75 0.11
CA SER A 87 1.63 19.08 -0.47
C SER A 87 2.75 18.15 0.00
N HIS A 88 2.40 17.06 0.68
CA HIS A 88 3.34 16.09 1.21
C HIS A 88 2.78 14.67 1.09
N TYR A 89 3.69 13.70 1.00
CA TYR A 89 3.34 12.28 1.06
C TYR A 89 4.46 11.44 1.65
N PHE A 90 4.11 10.20 1.98
CA PHE A 90 5.04 9.09 2.07
C PHE A 90 4.88 8.17 0.85
N LEU A 91 5.87 8.17 -0.03
CA LEU A 91 5.95 7.39 -1.25
C LEU A 91 6.89 6.20 -1.04
N THR A 92 6.46 5.02 -1.46
CA THR A 92 7.25 3.79 -1.45
C THR A 92 7.19 3.14 -2.81
N ILE A 93 8.35 2.73 -3.32
CA ILE A 93 8.50 1.89 -4.51
C ILE A 93 9.05 0.55 -4.04
N ARG A 94 8.30 -0.53 -4.23
CA ARG A 94 8.70 -1.89 -3.88
C ARG A 94 8.93 -2.69 -5.17
N ALA A 95 10.17 -3.11 -5.36
CA ALA A 95 10.57 -4.04 -6.40
C ALA A 95 10.61 -5.46 -5.81
N THR A 96 10.03 -6.43 -6.51
CA THR A 96 9.97 -7.83 -6.06
C THR A 96 10.25 -8.74 -7.24
N THR A 97 11.21 -9.65 -7.10
CA THR A 97 11.44 -10.72 -8.08
C THR A 97 10.30 -11.74 -8.00
N PRO A 98 10.12 -12.58 -9.03
CA PRO A 98 9.14 -13.67 -8.96
C PRO A 98 9.31 -14.50 -7.68
N THR A 99 8.21 -14.82 -7.01
CA THR A 99 8.23 -15.50 -5.71
C THR A 99 6.91 -16.21 -5.43
N HIS A 100 7.00 -17.34 -4.73
CA HIS A 100 5.87 -18.14 -4.25
C HIS A 100 5.27 -17.62 -2.94
N GLU A 101 5.88 -16.59 -2.33
CA GLU A 101 5.42 -16.04 -1.05
C GLU A 101 3.95 -15.58 -1.10
N PHE A 102 3.45 -15.23 -2.29
CA PHE A 102 2.12 -14.64 -2.51
C PHE A 102 1.21 -15.52 -3.36
N ASP A 103 1.52 -16.81 -3.51
CA ASP A 103 0.66 -17.76 -4.23
C ASP A 103 -0.73 -17.86 -3.59
N GLN A 104 -0.78 -17.69 -2.26
CA GLN A 104 -2.02 -17.58 -1.51
C GLN A 104 -2.34 -16.10 -1.23
N PRO A 105 -3.59 -15.65 -1.47
CA PRO A 105 -3.99 -14.28 -1.19
C PRO A 105 -3.92 -13.99 0.31
N ARG A 106 -3.43 -12.80 0.65
CA ARG A 106 -3.28 -12.29 2.00
C ARG A 106 -4.27 -11.15 2.21
N TRP A 107 -5.56 -11.48 2.26
CA TRP A 107 -6.62 -10.49 2.41
C TRP A 107 -6.48 -9.69 3.70
N HIS A 108 -6.34 -8.37 3.57
CA HIS A 108 -6.22 -7.47 4.69
C HIS A 108 -6.85 -6.09 4.42
N THR A 109 -6.97 -5.30 5.49
CA THR A 109 -7.19 -3.86 5.44
C THR A 109 -5.98 -3.20 6.06
N ASP A 110 -5.64 -2.01 5.58
CA ASP A 110 -4.60 -1.22 6.20
C ASP A 110 -5.11 -0.58 7.49
N GLU A 111 -4.21 -0.43 8.44
CA GLU A 111 -4.46 0.31 9.68
C GLU A 111 -4.20 1.81 9.47
N LEU A 112 -4.64 2.64 10.42
CA LEU A 112 -4.42 4.08 10.38
C LEU A 112 -2.93 4.42 10.50
N PHE A 113 -2.37 5.11 9.51
CA PHE A 113 -0.94 5.48 9.49
C PHE A 113 -0.60 6.55 10.55
N PHE A 114 -1.50 7.51 10.76
CA PHE A 114 -1.26 8.69 11.58
C PHE A 114 -1.81 8.60 13.01
N THR A 115 -2.32 7.43 13.42
CA THR A 115 -2.79 7.24 14.81
C THR A 115 -1.67 7.52 15.79
N THR A 116 -1.93 8.30 16.83
CA THR A 116 -0.96 8.56 17.91
C THR A 116 -0.86 7.40 18.90
N ASP A 117 -1.75 6.42 18.80
CA ASP A 117 -1.74 5.24 19.64
C ASP A 117 -0.58 4.31 19.28
N VAL A 118 -0.24 3.42 20.22
CA VAL A 118 0.75 2.36 19.98
C VAL A 118 0.30 1.55 18.77
N LEU A 119 1.12 1.56 17.71
CA LEU A 119 0.83 0.92 16.41
C LEU A 119 0.19 -0.48 16.61
N PRO A 120 -1.12 -0.63 16.32
CA PRO A 120 -1.76 -1.93 16.30
C PRO A 120 -1.10 -2.76 15.20
N GLY A 121 -0.52 -3.91 15.55
CA GLY A 121 0.24 -4.75 14.63
C GLY A 121 1.63 -5.17 15.14
N THR A 122 2.13 -4.53 16.19
CA THR A 122 3.34 -4.99 16.91
C THR A 122 3.04 -6.02 18.01
N ARG A 123 1.75 -6.26 18.33
CA ARG A 123 1.29 -7.21 19.35
C ARG A 123 0.09 -8.02 18.84
N LEU A 124 0.35 -9.05 18.05
CA LEU A 124 -0.58 -10.18 17.96
C LEU A 124 -0.71 -10.75 19.40
N GLY A 125 -1.93 -10.98 19.91
CA GLY A 125 -2.14 -11.60 21.24
C GLY A 125 -2.74 -10.71 22.34
N LEU A 126 -2.75 -9.38 22.20
CA LEU A 126 -3.64 -8.55 23.01
C LEU A 126 -4.91 -8.31 22.19
N LYS A 127 -6.09 -8.61 22.76
CA LYS A 127 -7.40 -8.12 22.27
C LYS A 127 -7.14 -6.72 21.76
N SER A 128 -7.20 -6.52 20.43
CA SER A 128 -6.71 -5.28 19.85
C SER A 128 -7.37 -4.16 20.61
N GLN A 129 -6.59 -3.40 21.39
CA GLN A 129 -7.12 -2.28 22.16
C GLN A 129 -7.37 -1.16 21.16
N HIS A 130 -8.33 -1.38 20.27
CA HIS A 130 -8.90 -0.37 19.43
C HIS A 130 -9.83 0.44 20.34
N GLN A 131 -9.23 1.23 21.23
CA GLN A 131 -9.99 2.13 22.08
C GLN A 131 -10.52 3.25 21.17
N LYS A 132 -11.84 3.19 20.93
CA LYS A 132 -12.72 4.30 20.53
C LYS A 132 -12.24 5.20 19.38
N ARG A 133 -12.93 5.08 18.23
CA ARG A 133 -13.21 6.16 17.27
C ARG A 133 -12.07 7.17 17.10
N HIS A 134 -10.98 6.74 16.47
CA HIS A 134 -10.15 7.73 15.79
C HIS A 134 -11.02 8.41 14.73
N LYS A 135 -11.19 9.73 14.86
CA LYS A 135 -11.87 10.52 13.83
C LYS A 135 -10.97 10.56 12.61
N ASN A 136 -11.53 10.21 11.46
CA ASN A 136 -10.88 10.38 10.17
C ASN A 136 -10.39 11.83 10.03
N THR A 137 -9.08 12.03 9.87
CA THR A 137 -8.48 13.38 9.79
C THR A 137 -8.53 13.98 8.38
N GLY A 138 -9.13 13.24 7.43
CA GLY A 138 -9.20 13.57 6.00
C GLY A 138 -8.03 12.99 5.19
N THR A 139 -7.03 12.37 5.85
CA THR A 139 -5.82 11.80 5.24
C THR A 139 -5.72 10.28 5.41
N ASP A 140 -6.77 9.63 5.93
CA ASP A 140 -6.83 8.18 6.13
C ASP A 140 -7.19 7.42 4.85
N TRP A 141 -6.35 7.58 3.83
CA TRP A 141 -6.47 6.91 2.55
C TRP A 141 -5.10 6.74 1.91
N LYS A 142 -5.00 5.81 0.95
CA LYS A 142 -3.78 5.58 0.19
C LYS A 142 -4.06 5.47 -1.30
N ILE A 143 -3.02 5.71 -2.08
CA ILE A 143 -2.99 5.48 -3.53
C ILE A 143 -1.98 4.38 -3.79
N CYS A 144 -2.32 3.38 -4.60
CA CYS A 144 -1.32 2.45 -5.08
C CYS A 144 -1.50 2.10 -6.55
N THR A 145 -0.39 1.89 -7.24
CA THR A 145 -0.32 1.44 -8.64
C THR A 145 0.74 0.37 -8.79
N THR A 146 0.70 -0.36 -9.89
CA THR A 146 1.76 -1.28 -10.29
C THR A 146 2.28 -0.88 -11.66
N LEU A 147 3.55 -0.47 -11.73
CA LEU A 147 4.18 -0.09 -13.01
C LEU A 147 4.59 -1.32 -13.84
N LEU A 148 4.90 -2.42 -13.16
CA LEU A 148 5.30 -3.69 -13.77
C LEU A 148 4.75 -4.85 -12.95
N GLY A 149 4.22 -5.87 -13.63
CA GLY A 149 3.66 -7.06 -13.00
C GLY A 149 2.20 -6.87 -12.57
N PRO A 150 1.64 -7.84 -11.82
CA PRO A 150 0.22 -7.85 -11.49
C PRO A 150 -0.16 -6.78 -10.45
N SER A 151 -1.36 -6.21 -10.60
CA SER A 151 -1.93 -5.20 -9.71
C SER A 151 -2.43 -5.78 -8.39
N THR A 152 -2.51 -4.93 -7.37
CA THR A 152 -3.18 -5.24 -6.09
C THR A 152 -4.61 -5.69 -6.34
N LEU A 153 -5.02 -6.76 -5.67
CA LEU A 153 -6.36 -7.33 -5.75
C LEU A 153 -7.25 -6.69 -4.69
N PHE A 154 -8.49 -6.36 -5.04
CA PHE A 154 -9.50 -5.82 -4.14
C PHE A 154 -10.72 -6.72 -4.14
N ILE A 155 -11.34 -6.90 -2.98
CA ILE A 155 -12.68 -7.49 -2.93
C ILE A 155 -13.66 -6.51 -3.61
N PRO A 156 -14.55 -6.96 -4.51
CA PRO A 156 -15.50 -6.08 -5.19
C PRO A 156 -16.32 -5.23 -4.21
N GLN A 157 -16.68 -4.02 -4.65
CA GLN A 157 -17.34 -3.04 -3.78
C GLN A 157 -18.63 -3.58 -3.11
N SER A 158 -19.39 -4.43 -3.81
CA SER A 158 -20.60 -5.09 -3.30
C SER A 158 -20.35 -5.99 -2.09
N HIS A 159 -19.12 -6.47 -1.89
CA HIS A 159 -18.75 -7.46 -0.87
C HIS A 159 -17.83 -6.90 0.22
N GLN A 160 -17.37 -5.65 0.10
CA GLN A 160 -16.43 -5.02 1.03
C GLN A 160 -16.88 -5.09 2.50
N ARG A 161 -18.14 -4.75 2.79
CA ARG A 161 -18.69 -4.82 4.17
C ARG A 161 -18.68 -6.26 4.71
N SER A 162 -19.08 -7.23 3.90
CA SER A 162 -19.10 -8.65 4.29
C SER A 162 -17.69 -9.19 4.49
N ALA A 163 -16.74 -8.76 3.67
CA ALA A 163 -15.34 -9.13 3.78
C ALA A 163 -14.69 -8.57 5.05
N ARG A 164 -14.95 -7.31 5.41
CA ARG A 164 -14.49 -6.74 6.69
C ARG A 164 -15.04 -7.51 7.88
N LYS A 165 -16.33 -7.88 7.86
CA LYS A 165 -16.93 -8.70 8.91
C LYS A 165 -16.26 -10.07 9.02
N ALA A 166 -16.00 -10.74 7.90
CA ALA A 166 -15.30 -12.03 7.89
C ALA A 166 -13.88 -11.89 8.46
N GLN A 167 -13.17 -10.82 8.10
CA GLN A 167 -11.84 -10.51 8.63
C GLN A 167 -11.85 -10.29 10.15
N GLU A 168 -12.84 -9.56 10.67
CA GLU A 168 -13.02 -9.37 12.10
C GLU A 168 -13.29 -10.70 12.81
N CYS A 169 -14.24 -11.51 12.31
CA CYS A 169 -14.54 -12.82 12.88
C CYS A 169 -13.34 -13.78 12.86
N ALA A 170 -12.56 -13.80 11.78
CA ALA A 170 -11.35 -14.62 11.69
C ALA A 170 -10.29 -14.18 12.70
N ARG A 171 -10.08 -12.86 12.84
CA ARG A 171 -9.15 -12.28 13.83
C ARG A 171 -9.58 -12.59 15.26
N GLU A 172 -10.87 -12.48 15.57
CA GLU A 172 -11.42 -12.81 16.88
C GLU A 172 -11.26 -14.31 17.19
N SER A 173 -11.54 -15.17 16.21
CA SER A 173 -11.44 -16.63 16.35
C SER A 173 -10.00 -17.11 16.54
N ALA A 174 -9.04 -16.48 15.85
CA ALA A 174 -7.62 -16.76 16.01
C ALA A 174 -6.97 -16.02 17.19
N SER A 175 -7.72 -15.13 17.87
CA SER A 175 -7.20 -14.40 19.02
C SER A 175 -6.95 -15.36 20.18
N THR A 176 -5.82 -15.16 20.84
CA THR A 176 -5.38 -15.97 21.99
C THR A 176 -5.12 -15.03 23.15
N GLU A 177 -5.33 -15.46 24.40
CA GLU A 177 -5.16 -14.62 25.60
C GLU A 177 -3.69 -14.40 25.99
N HIS A 178 -2.73 -14.69 25.10
CA HIS A 178 -1.32 -14.64 25.46
C HIS A 178 -0.74 -13.22 25.31
N GLU A 179 -0.08 -12.75 26.35
CA GLU A 179 0.65 -11.49 26.29
C GLU A 179 1.95 -11.69 25.50
N CYS A 180 2.02 -11.09 24.31
CA CYS A 180 3.17 -11.17 23.46
C CYS A 180 3.96 -9.86 23.46
N VAL A 181 5.23 -9.94 23.87
CA VAL A 181 6.19 -8.83 23.79
C VAL A 181 7.20 -8.99 22.63
N SER A 182 7.15 -10.12 21.91
CA SER A 182 8.10 -10.45 20.85
C SER A 182 7.46 -10.46 19.46
N ILE A 183 8.04 -9.70 18.54
CA ILE A 183 7.63 -9.68 17.12
C ILE A 183 7.81 -11.03 16.41
N ARG A 184 8.52 -12.00 17.03
CA ARG A 184 8.79 -13.35 16.50
C ARG A 184 8.07 -14.44 17.28
N CYS A 185 7.00 -14.11 18.01
CA CYS A 185 6.25 -15.12 18.74
C CYS A 185 5.62 -16.13 17.78
N VAL A 186 5.90 -17.41 18.01
CA VAL A 186 5.37 -18.51 17.20
C VAL A 186 3.83 -18.55 17.26
N GLY A 187 3.24 -18.28 18.44
CA GLY A 187 1.77 -18.22 18.57
C GLY A 187 1.14 -17.08 17.78
N CYS A 188 1.81 -15.93 17.72
CA CYS A 188 1.39 -14.79 16.89
C CYS A 188 1.48 -15.10 15.40
N ALA A 189 2.58 -15.72 14.97
CA ALA A 189 2.77 -16.14 13.59
C ALA A 189 1.70 -17.17 13.18
N ALA A 190 1.47 -18.20 14.00
CA ALA A 190 0.45 -19.21 13.75
C ALA A 190 -0.97 -18.62 13.71
N ALA A 191 -1.30 -17.68 14.60
CA ALA A 191 -2.59 -16.98 14.55
C ALA A 191 -2.75 -16.16 13.27
N ALA A 192 -1.69 -15.45 12.85
CA ALA A 192 -1.72 -14.71 11.59
C ALA A 192 -1.88 -15.63 10.38
N ASP A 193 -1.24 -16.80 10.37
CA ASP A 193 -1.38 -17.81 9.32
C ASP A 193 -2.78 -18.41 9.31
N ALA A 194 -3.35 -18.74 10.47
CA ALA A 194 -4.73 -19.23 10.56
C ALA A 194 -5.75 -18.22 10.00
N VAL A 195 -5.59 -16.92 10.29
CA VAL A 195 -6.42 -15.86 9.70
C VAL A 195 -6.24 -15.81 8.19
N ARG A 196 -5.01 -15.92 7.67
CA ARG A 196 -4.75 -15.92 6.22
C ARG A 196 -5.43 -17.10 5.53
N ASP A 197 -5.34 -18.30 6.09
CA ASP A 197 -5.94 -19.52 5.54
C ASP A 197 -7.47 -19.44 5.52
N GLU A 198 -8.07 -18.97 6.62
CA GLU A 198 -9.50 -18.77 6.71
C GLU A 198 -9.98 -17.75 5.68
N LEU A 199 -9.35 -16.58 5.60
CA LEU A 199 -9.78 -15.52 4.68
C LEU A 199 -9.56 -15.88 3.21
N ALA A 200 -8.46 -16.59 2.88
CA ALA A 200 -8.25 -17.09 1.53
C ALA A 200 -9.40 -18.01 1.07
N THR A 201 -9.99 -18.77 2.00
CA THR A 201 -11.11 -19.67 1.71
C THR A 201 -12.45 -18.93 1.71
N VAL A 202 -12.74 -18.18 2.76
CA VAL A 202 -14.04 -17.52 3.00
C VAL A 202 -14.31 -16.42 1.98
N LEU A 203 -13.27 -15.68 1.55
CA LEU A 203 -13.43 -14.57 0.62
C LEU A 203 -13.32 -14.98 -0.84
N LYS A 204 -12.87 -16.21 -1.14
CA LYS A 204 -12.77 -16.72 -2.52
C LYS A 204 -14.08 -16.56 -3.33
N PRO A 205 -15.28 -16.83 -2.79
CA PRO A 205 -16.53 -16.66 -3.54
C PRO A 205 -16.88 -15.21 -3.88
N PHE A 206 -16.26 -14.22 -3.22
CA PHE A 206 -16.52 -12.80 -3.50
C PHE A 206 -15.79 -12.32 -4.76
N GLY A 207 -14.81 -13.09 -5.26
CA GLY A 207 -13.99 -12.69 -6.39
C GLY A 207 -12.99 -11.59 -6.03
N ALA A 208 -12.32 -11.07 -7.06
CA ALA A 208 -11.34 -10.01 -6.94
C ALA A 208 -11.37 -9.10 -8.17
N GLU A 209 -11.12 -7.82 -7.96
CA GLU A 209 -10.93 -6.79 -8.98
C GLU A 209 -9.53 -6.20 -8.84
N ALA A 210 -8.95 -5.72 -9.93
CA ALA A 210 -7.62 -5.13 -9.92
C ALA A 210 -7.56 -3.95 -10.90
N ALA A 211 -6.73 -2.96 -10.58
CA ALA A 211 -6.46 -1.84 -11.47
C ALA A 211 -5.81 -2.33 -12.77
N GLU A 212 -6.25 -1.81 -13.91
CA GLU A 212 -5.62 -2.06 -15.20
C GLU A 212 -4.26 -1.32 -15.33
N ILE A 213 -3.52 -1.63 -16.39
CA ILE A 213 -2.30 -0.89 -16.72
C ILE A 213 -2.66 0.57 -16.97
N GLY A 214 -1.93 1.48 -16.35
CA GLY A 214 -2.22 2.91 -16.44
C GLY A 214 -3.34 3.38 -15.51
N GLU A 215 -3.82 2.51 -14.62
CA GLU A 215 -4.73 2.87 -13.53
C GLU A 215 -4.05 2.78 -12.16
N CYS A 216 -4.48 3.62 -11.24
CA CYS A 216 -4.13 3.52 -9.83
C CYS A 216 -5.38 3.30 -9.00
N SER A 217 -5.24 2.59 -7.89
CA SER A 217 -6.29 2.44 -6.89
C SER A 217 -6.16 3.53 -5.84
N VAL A 218 -7.28 4.17 -5.51
CA VAL A 218 -7.40 5.12 -4.40
C VAL A 218 -8.40 4.55 -3.41
N PHE A 219 -8.03 4.47 -2.14
CA PHE A 219 -8.87 3.78 -1.18
C PHE A 219 -8.64 4.18 0.27
N LYS A 220 -9.71 4.06 1.04
CA LYS A 220 -9.72 4.29 2.48
C LYS A 220 -8.90 3.21 3.18
N VAL A 221 -8.26 3.62 4.26
CA VAL A 221 -7.64 2.72 5.23
C VAL A 221 -8.38 2.84 6.55
N ASP A 222 -8.19 1.89 7.45
CA ASP A 222 -8.93 1.60 8.68
C ASP A 222 -9.65 0.24 8.64
N ARG A 223 -10.18 -0.14 9.80
CA ARG A 223 -10.92 -1.40 9.99
C ARG A 223 -12.40 -1.32 9.65
N GLU A 224 -13.01 -0.13 9.68
CA GLU A 224 -14.47 0.05 9.58
C GLU A 224 -14.93 0.30 8.14
N SER A 225 -14.14 1.08 7.41
CA SER A 225 -14.37 1.61 6.06
C SER A 225 -13.25 1.30 5.08
N GLY A 226 -12.12 0.74 5.54
CA GLY A 226 -11.00 0.38 4.67
C GLY A 226 -11.34 -0.68 3.62
N ALA A 227 -10.68 -0.59 2.47
CA ALA A 227 -10.84 -1.57 1.40
C ALA A 227 -10.08 -2.85 1.72
N VAL A 228 -10.78 -3.99 1.70
CA VAL A 228 -10.18 -5.32 1.79
C VAL A 228 -9.46 -5.62 0.49
N HIS A 229 -8.16 -5.89 0.58
CA HIS A 229 -7.28 -6.09 -0.56
C HIS A 229 -6.18 -7.12 -0.26
N SER A 230 -5.49 -7.58 -1.29
CA SER A 230 -4.42 -8.57 -1.22
C SER A 230 -3.36 -8.26 -2.27
N GLU A 231 -2.11 -8.62 -1.98
CA GLU A 231 -1.13 -8.79 -3.03
C GLU A 231 -1.57 -9.89 -4.02
N PRO A 232 -1.25 -9.75 -5.31
CA PRO A 232 -1.50 -10.79 -6.30
C PRO A 232 -0.45 -11.91 -6.22
N CYS A 233 -0.76 -13.04 -6.86
CA CYS A 233 0.22 -14.08 -7.14
C CYS A 233 1.39 -13.50 -7.96
N MET A 234 2.63 -13.80 -7.57
CA MET A 234 3.85 -13.28 -8.21
C MET A 234 4.78 -14.39 -8.72
N SER A 235 4.36 -15.64 -8.70
CA SER A 235 5.20 -16.77 -9.15
C SER A 235 5.15 -17.00 -10.66
N GLU A 236 4.10 -16.56 -11.34
CA GLU A 236 3.87 -16.85 -12.77
C GLU A 236 4.57 -15.88 -13.74
N GLY A 237 5.13 -14.77 -13.25
CA GLY A 237 5.80 -13.75 -14.08
C GLY A 237 7.31 -13.94 -14.17
N ASN A 238 7.93 -13.49 -15.27
CA ASN A 238 9.39 -13.54 -15.44
C ASN A 238 10.09 -12.21 -15.10
N SER A 239 9.36 -11.09 -15.15
CA SER A 239 9.95 -9.73 -15.04
C SER A 239 9.95 -9.16 -13.62
N GLY A 240 9.31 -9.85 -12.67
CA GLY A 240 9.07 -9.34 -11.32
C GLY A 240 7.93 -8.32 -11.27
N ARG A 241 7.84 -7.58 -10.16
CA ARG A 241 6.79 -6.60 -9.87
C ARG A 241 7.38 -5.29 -9.35
N VAL A 242 6.87 -4.17 -9.84
CA VAL A 242 7.18 -2.81 -9.36
C VAL A 242 5.90 -2.16 -8.85
N PHE A 243 5.75 -2.18 -7.54
CA PHE A 243 4.60 -1.63 -6.83
C PHE A 243 4.90 -0.26 -6.27
N ILE A 244 3.96 0.66 -6.39
CA ILE A 244 4.05 1.99 -5.81
C ILE A 244 2.93 2.20 -4.81
N ASN A 245 3.27 2.70 -3.63
CA ASN A 245 2.34 3.09 -2.60
C ASN A 245 2.57 4.56 -2.22
N VAL A 246 1.50 5.32 -2.10
CA VAL A 246 1.49 6.73 -1.68
C VAL A 246 0.53 6.86 -0.52
N VAL A 247 1.04 7.33 0.61
CA VAL A 247 0.25 7.74 1.78
C VAL A 247 0.29 9.26 1.84
N PRO A 248 -0.77 9.96 1.40
CA PRO A 248 -0.86 11.40 1.53
C PRO A 248 -0.98 11.80 2.99
N GLY A 249 -0.38 12.93 3.37
CA GLY A 249 -0.47 13.39 4.76
C GLY A 249 -0.12 14.87 4.88
N LYS A 250 -0.50 15.46 6.00
CA LYS A 250 0.00 16.78 6.40
C LYS A 250 1.46 16.65 6.86
N GLU A 251 2.18 17.76 6.82
CA GLU A 251 3.57 17.81 7.26
C GLU A 251 3.73 17.28 8.69
N ASP A 252 2.90 17.76 9.63
CA ASP A 252 2.95 17.34 11.04
C ASP A 252 2.65 15.84 11.22
N GLU A 253 1.71 15.30 10.45
CA GLU A 253 1.34 13.87 10.49
C GLU A 253 2.53 13.00 10.05
N LEU A 254 3.21 13.40 8.97
CA LEU A 254 4.37 12.71 8.44
C LEU A 254 5.60 12.88 9.35
N ARG A 255 5.79 14.03 9.99
CA ARG A 255 6.83 14.25 11.01
C ARG A 255 6.65 13.29 12.19
N VAL A 256 5.42 13.15 12.68
CA VAL A 256 5.09 12.20 13.76
C VAL A 256 5.35 10.76 13.32
N LEU A 257 4.94 10.39 12.10
CA LEU A 257 5.18 9.06 11.54
C LEU A 257 6.69 8.73 11.48
N MET A 258 7.51 9.63 10.91
CA MET A 258 8.96 9.44 10.83
C MET A 258 9.61 9.38 12.22
N GLY A 259 9.13 10.19 13.17
CA GLY A 259 9.58 10.19 14.55
C GLY A 259 9.40 8.84 15.25
N LYS A 260 8.30 8.11 15.00
CA LYS A 260 8.09 6.75 15.53
C LYS A 260 9.13 5.75 15.08
N TRP A 261 9.74 5.98 13.92
CA TRP A 261 10.82 5.14 13.38
C TRP A 261 12.22 5.67 13.73
N GLY A 262 12.32 6.69 14.58
CA GLY A 262 13.60 7.31 14.94
C GLY A 262 14.26 8.04 13.76
N MET A 263 13.46 8.47 12.79
CA MET A 263 13.92 9.11 11.57
C MET A 263 13.52 10.58 11.52
N GLN A 264 14.34 11.39 10.86
CA GLN A 264 14.04 12.80 10.61
C GLN A 264 13.13 12.96 9.37
N PHE A 265 12.47 14.12 9.26
CA PHE A 265 11.65 14.52 8.11
C PHE A 265 12.18 15.85 7.54
N PRO A 266 12.27 16.01 6.20
CA PRO A 266 12.00 15.00 5.17
C PRO A 266 13.13 13.95 5.11
N ARG A 267 12.85 12.79 4.51
CA ARG A 267 13.84 11.71 4.37
C ARG A 267 13.57 10.85 3.15
N GLN A 268 14.66 10.37 2.58
CA GLN A 268 14.68 9.38 1.53
C GLN A 268 15.71 8.29 1.85
N TRP A 269 15.39 7.05 1.52
CA TRP A 269 16.27 5.91 1.75
C TRP A 269 15.84 4.75 0.86
N TRP A 270 16.75 3.79 0.66
CA TRP A 270 16.40 2.53 0.04
C TRP A 270 17.14 1.39 0.73
N VAL A 271 16.57 0.19 0.63
CA VAL A 271 17.15 -1.02 1.20
C VAL A 271 17.02 -2.13 0.17
N GLY A 272 18.13 -2.78 -0.13
CA GLY A 272 18.14 -3.99 -0.93
C GLY A 272 17.69 -5.20 -0.10
N GLY A 273 16.83 -6.04 -0.69
CA GLY A 273 16.69 -7.42 -0.24
C GLY A 273 18.02 -8.16 -0.44
N ARG A 274 18.30 -9.11 0.45
CA ARG A 274 19.40 -10.05 0.24
C ARG A 274 19.04 -11.05 -0.85
#